data_AF-A0A5N5Q880-F1
#
_entry.id   AF-A0A5N5Q880-F1
#
_cell.length_a   1.000
_cell.length_b   1.000
_cell.length_c   1.000
_cell.angle_alpha   90.00
_cell.angle_beta   90.00
_cell.angle_gamma   90.00
#
_symmetry.space_group_name_H-M   'P 1'
#
loop_
_entity.id
_entity.type
_entity.pdbx_description
1 polymer ?
#
loop_
_entity_poly.entity_id
_entity_poly.type
_entity_poly.pdbx_seq_one_letter_code
_entity_poly.pdbx_strand_id
1 'polypeptide(L)'
;MVFPTWKSVFAVGSLFITGTRAADCTTATVGSPYSTCYDIYTAVGITASQLSSYNPSLDCSALQIGQKVCISSGTLPSNSPKPNADGSCATYTTVAGDYCTLIAAKFSITTTQIESWNAGTYKWKGEFKFLQLGFTLCVSSGTPPPIPINPDLQCGPESSGNATCPLKACCSAYGYCGTTADFCNAAPNGDPCISNCFMPTLPSCSSSQVMCTVGYYAGWASSRKCDNVKPLGHRT
;
A
#
# COMPACT_ATOMS: atom_id res chain seq x y z
N MET A 1 -61.24 31.62 5.28
CA MET A 1 -60.42 30.89 4.28
C MET A 1 -59.05 31.52 4.29
N VAL A 2 -58.07 30.82 4.86
CA VAL A 2 -56.69 31.30 5.01
C VAL A 2 -55.85 30.52 4.00
N PHE A 3 -55.24 31.21 3.04
CA PHE A 3 -54.27 30.63 2.10
C PHE A 3 -52.90 30.55 2.79
N PRO A 4 -52.19 29.41 2.79
CA PRO A 4 -50.81 29.37 3.23
C PRO A 4 -49.88 29.83 2.10
N THR A 5 -48.90 30.65 2.49
CA THR A 5 -47.85 31.22 1.64
C THR A 5 -46.79 30.17 1.30
N TRP A 6 -46.42 30.09 0.03
CA TRP A 6 -45.36 29.20 -0.47
C TRP A 6 -44.00 29.82 -0.13
N LYS A 7 -43.21 29.16 0.73
CA LYS A 7 -41.80 29.51 0.95
C LYS A 7 -40.98 29.00 -0.24
N SER A 8 -40.36 29.92 -0.96
CA SER A 8 -39.36 29.66 -1.99
C SER A 8 -38.16 28.93 -1.37
N VAL A 9 -37.96 27.66 -1.75
CA VAL A 9 -36.72 26.95 -1.46
C VAL A 9 -35.72 27.34 -2.55
N PHE A 10 -34.69 28.10 -2.18
CA PHE A 10 -33.52 28.31 -3.02
C PHE A 10 -32.83 26.97 -3.22
N ALA A 11 -32.97 26.39 -4.41
CA ALA A 11 -32.12 25.30 -4.85
C ALA A 11 -30.69 25.85 -4.96
N VAL A 12 -29.84 25.51 -3.99
CA VAL A 12 -28.41 25.68 -4.10
C VAL A 12 -27.96 24.66 -5.15
N GLY A 13 -27.98 25.06 -6.42
CA GLY A 13 -27.42 24.28 -7.50
C GLY A 13 -25.93 24.16 -7.24
N SER A 14 -25.51 23.03 -6.66
CA SER A 14 -24.10 22.64 -6.60
C SER A 14 -23.60 22.59 -8.04
N LEU A 15 -22.75 23.57 -8.38
CA LEU A 15 -21.97 23.59 -9.60
C LEU A 15 -21.04 22.38 -9.55
N PHE A 16 -21.49 21.24 -10.05
CA PHE A 16 -20.62 20.12 -10.36
C PHE A 16 -19.69 20.60 -11.47
N ILE A 17 -18.51 21.08 -11.10
CA ILE A 17 -17.37 21.21 -12.01
C ILE A 17 -17.01 19.77 -12.39
N THR A 18 -17.69 19.24 -13.40
CA THR A 18 -17.20 18.08 -14.13
C THR A 18 -15.92 18.57 -14.80
N GLY A 19 -14.78 18.29 -14.18
CA GLY A 19 -13.48 18.52 -14.78
C GLY A 19 -13.42 17.68 -16.06
N THR A 20 -13.76 18.29 -17.19
CA THR A 20 -13.48 17.71 -18.50
C THR A 20 -11.97 17.58 -18.58
N ARG A 21 -11.49 16.34 -18.62
CA ARG A 21 -10.06 16.08 -18.84
C ARG A 21 -9.64 16.81 -20.10
N ALA A 22 -8.54 17.55 -20.03
CA ALA A 22 -7.86 17.97 -21.25
C ALA A 22 -7.56 16.72 -22.08
N ALA A 23 -7.90 16.74 -23.36
CA ALA A 23 -7.59 15.65 -24.27
C ALA A 23 -6.07 15.41 -24.32
N ASP A 24 -5.64 14.22 -24.73
CA ASP A 24 -4.23 13.95 -24.96
C ASP A 24 -3.70 14.87 -26.07
N CYS A 25 -2.52 15.44 -25.86
CA CYS A 25 -1.85 16.25 -26.85
C CYS A 25 -1.17 15.38 -27.91
N THR A 26 -1.04 15.88 -29.13
CA THR A 26 -0.07 15.34 -30.08
C THR A 26 1.33 15.61 -29.55
N THR A 27 2.25 14.64 -29.68
CA THR A 27 3.62 14.76 -29.14
C THR A 27 4.70 14.76 -30.20
N ALA A 28 5.74 15.57 -30.01
CA ALA A 28 7.05 15.39 -30.64
C ALA A 28 8.01 14.70 -29.66
N THR A 29 9.00 13.99 -30.18
CA THR A 29 10.07 13.36 -29.37
C THR A 29 11.38 14.07 -29.63
N VAL A 30 12.05 14.53 -28.57
CA VAL A 30 13.38 15.16 -28.64
C VAL A 30 14.40 14.13 -29.15
N GLY A 31 15.25 14.54 -30.08
CA GLY A 31 16.18 13.68 -30.81
C GLY A 31 16.13 14.01 -32.30
N SER A 32 17.11 13.56 -33.07
CA SER A 32 17.24 13.93 -34.50
C SER A 32 15.91 13.73 -35.26
N PRO A 33 15.40 14.76 -35.98
CA PRO A 33 16.01 16.07 -36.27
C PRO A 33 15.74 17.19 -35.24
N TYR A 34 14.98 16.94 -34.17
CA TYR A 34 14.53 17.90 -33.17
C TYR A 34 15.47 17.97 -31.95
N SER A 35 16.49 18.81 -32.02
CA SER A 35 17.50 18.91 -30.95
C SER A 35 17.25 20.07 -29.98
N THR A 36 16.43 21.04 -30.39
CA THR A 36 16.08 22.23 -29.62
C THR A 36 14.58 22.49 -29.65
N CYS A 37 14.06 23.31 -28.73
CA CYS A 37 12.68 23.80 -28.81
C CYS A 37 12.41 24.53 -30.13
N TYR A 38 13.41 25.26 -30.66
CA TYR A 38 13.33 25.93 -31.96
C TYR A 38 13.01 24.94 -33.08
N ASP A 39 13.73 23.82 -33.16
CA ASP A 39 13.51 22.78 -34.16
C ASP A 39 12.10 22.18 -34.05
N ILE A 40 11.61 21.98 -32.82
CA ILE A 40 10.29 21.41 -32.57
C ILE A 40 9.19 22.35 -33.07
N TYR A 41 9.13 23.60 -32.58
CA TYR A 41 8.00 24.47 -32.89
C TYR A 41 8.01 24.93 -34.35
N THR A 42 9.19 25.11 -34.95
CA THR A 42 9.28 25.49 -36.37
C THR A 42 8.87 24.35 -37.29
N ALA A 43 9.27 23.11 -37.00
CA ALA A 43 8.93 21.96 -37.83
C ALA A 43 7.42 21.65 -37.85
N VAL A 44 6.71 21.92 -36.75
CA VAL A 44 5.27 21.65 -36.61
C VAL A 44 4.40 22.90 -36.84
N GLY A 45 5.01 24.05 -37.15
CA GLY A 45 4.30 25.28 -37.50
C GLY A 45 3.59 25.99 -36.33
N ILE A 46 4.11 25.88 -35.11
CA ILE A 46 3.60 26.60 -33.93
C ILE A 46 4.59 27.65 -33.44
N THR A 47 4.14 28.58 -32.61
CA THR A 47 5.00 29.59 -31.99
C THR A 47 5.68 29.07 -30.72
N ALA A 48 6.80 29.69 -30.32
CA ALA A 48 7.44 29.41 -29.04
C ALA A 48 6.47 29.60 -27.85
N SER A 49 5.60 30.62 -27.90
CA SER A 49 4.59 30.86 -26.87
C SER A 49 3.57 29.73 -26.78
N GLN A 50 3.09 29.22 -27.92
CA GLN A 50 2.21 28.06 -27.94
C GLN A 50 2.90 26.82 -27.35
N LEU A 51 4.14 26.54 -27.74
CA LEU A 51 4.92 25.42 -27.18
C LEU A 51 5.05 25.54 -25.65
N SER A 52 5.40 26.72 -25.13
CA SER A 52 5.49 26.97 -23.69
C SER A 52 4.14 26.83 -22.99
N SER A 53 3.04 27.30 -23.60
CA SER A 53 1.70 27.15 -23.03
C SER A 53 1.24 25.69 -22.95
N TYR A 54 1.65 24.85 -23.91
CA TYR A 54 1.34 23.42 -23.92
C TYR A 54 2.23 22.64 -22.93
N ASN A 55 3.40 23.18 -22.59
CA ASN A 55 4.36 22.53 -21.70
C ASN A 55 4.90 23.50 -20.63
N PRO A 56 4.10 23.89 -19.63
CA PRO A 56 4.50 24.89 -18.63
C PRO A 56 5.75 24.52 -17.81
N SER A 57 6.06 23.22 -17.72
CA SER A 57 7.22 22.69 -16.99
C SER A 57 8.41 22.30 -17.90
N LEU A 58 8.33 22.58 -19.20
CA LEU A 58 9.41 22.27 -20.14
C LEU A 58 10.55 23.28 -19.99
N ASP A 59 11.73 22.79 -19.64
CA ASP A 59 12.97 23.57 -19.73
C ASP A 59 13.66 23.30 -21.07
N CYS A 60 13.59 24.28 -21.98
CA CYS A 60 14.22 24.21 -23.30
C CYS A 60 15.75 24.17 -23.25
N SER A 61 16.38 24.46 -22.12
CA SER A 61 17.84 24.39 -21.94
C SER A 61 18.31 23.01 -21.46
N ALA A 62 17.38 22.17 -20.98
CA ALA A 62 17.67 20.88 -20.36
C ALA A 62 16.96 19.71 -21.05
N LEU A 63 16.67 19.84 -22.35
CA LEU A 63 16.00 18.80 -23.13
C LEU A 63 16.78 17.48 -23.13
N GLN A 64 16.08 16.37 -22.91
CA GLN A 64 16.66 15.03 -22.93
C GLN A 64 16.30 14.29 -24.22
N ILE A 65 17.26 13.61 -24.84
CA ILE A 65 16.97 12.73 -26.00
C ILE A 65 15.92 11.69 -25.57
N GLY A 66 14.86 11.54 -26.36
CA GLY A 66 13.71 10.68 -26.07
C GLY A 66 12.58 11.36 -25.27
N GLN A 67 12.77 12.59 -24.79
CA GLN A 67 11.72 13.32 -24.08
C GLN A 67 10.54 13.64 -24.99
N LYS A 68 9.32 13.32 -24.54
CA LYS A 68 8.08 13.71 -25.24
C LYS A 68 7.66 15.12 -24.86
N VAL A 69 7.24 15.89 -25.85
CA VAL A 69 6.81 17.28 -25.72
C VAL A 69 5.46 17.46 -26.42
N CYS A 70 4.49 18.09 -25.76
CA CYS A 70 3.21 18.42 -26.38
C CYS A 70 3.38 19.49 -27.47
N ILE A 71 2.87 19.21 -28.67
CA ILE A 71 2.83 20.15 -29.80
C ILE A 71 1.41 20.61 -30.13
N SER A 72 0.43 20.22 -29.30
CA SER A 72 -0.94 20.73 -29.32
C SER A 72 -1.43 20.95 -27.88
N SER A 73 -2.56 21.64 -27.71
CA SER A 73 -3.24 21.72 -26.41
C SER A 73 -3.58 20.32 -25.90
N GLY A 74 -3.41 20.08 -24.61
CA GLY A 74 -3.71 18.80 -23.98
C GLY A 74 -2.70 18.43 -22.90
N THR A 75 -2.77 17.17 -22.44
CA THR A 75 -1.75 16.58 -21.57
C THR A 75 -0.93 15.56 -22.35
N LEU A 76 0.33 15.34 -21.97
CA LEU A 76 1.13 14.26 -22.56
C LEU A 76 0.34 12.94 -22.47
N PRO A 77 0.22 12.18 -23.59
CA PRO A 77 -0.42 10.88 -23.56
C PRO A 77 0.25 10.01 -22.51
N SER A 78 -0.53 9.59 -21.53
CA SER A 78 -0.03 8.75 -20.45
C SER A 78 -0.78 7.42 -20.43
N ASN A 79 0.00 6.34 -20.35
CA ASN A 79 -0.53 5.01 -20.05
C ASN A 79 -0.80 4.82 -18.54
N SER A 80 -0.76 5.89 -17.74
CA SER A 80 -1.06 5.83 -16.31
C SER A 80 -2.47 5.32 -16.08
N PRO A 81 -2.61 4.22 -15.32
CA PRO A 81 -3.91 3.73 -14.92
C PRO A 81 -4.68 4.81 -14.15
N LYS A 82 -6.00 4.83 -14.36
CA LYS A 82 -6.90 5.68 -13.57
C LYS A 82 -7.37 4.90 -12.33
N PRO A 83 -7.74 5.60 -11.26
CA PRO A 83 -8.54 4.99 -10.21
C PRO A 83 -9.79 4.34 -10.80
N ASN A 84 -10.21 3.23 -10.21
CA ASN A 84 -11.46 2.57 -10.52
C ASN A 84 -12.64 3.50 -10.20
N ALA A 85 -13.80 3.21 -10.80
CA ALA A 85 -15.00 4.04 -10.64
C ALA A 85 -15.51 4.12 -9.19
N ASP A 86 -15.19 3.13 -8.36
CA ASP A 86 -15.50 3.07 -6.94
C ASP A 86 -14.52 3.88 -6.06
N GLY A 87 -13.53 4.53 -6.67
CA GLY A 87 -12.50 5.30 -5.98
C GLY A 87 -11.29 4.48 -5.53
N SER A 88 -11.28 3.16 -5.76
CA SER A 88 -10.12 2.32 -5.48
C SER A 88 -9.00 2.54 -6.50
N CYS A 89 -7.76 2.28 -6.08
CA CYS A 89 -6.62 2.40 -6.98
C CYS A 89 -6.60 1.26 -8.02
N ALA A 90 -6.08 1.55 -9.21
CA ALA A 90 -5.60 0.49 -10.09
C ALA A 90 -4.41 -0.20 -9.44
N THR A 91 -4.39 -1.53 -9.50
CA THR A 91 -3.41 -2.35 -8.80
C THR A 91 -2.46 -3.06 -9.76
N TYR A 92 -1.28 -3.40 -9.25
CA TYR A 92 -0.30 -4.25 -9.92
C TYR A 92 0.27 -5.25 -8.92
N THR A 93 0.28 -6.54 -9.31
CA THR A 93 0.90 -7.61 -8.54
C THR A 93 2.30 -7.85 -9.08
N THR A 94 3.27 -7.80 -8.18
CA THR A 94 4.69 -7.90 -8.50
C THR A 94 5.08 -9.31 -8.91
N VAL A 95 5.96 -9.39 -9.90
CA VAL A 95 6.53 -10.64 -10.42
C VAL A 95 8.04 -10.69 -10.20
N ALA A 96 8.64 -11.85 -10.44
CA ALA A 96 10.08 -12.03 -10.26
C ALA A 96 10.86 -11.10 -11.19
N GLY A 97 11.81 -10.35 -10.62
CA GLY A 97 12.62 -9.38 -11.36
C GLY A 97 12.00 -7.97 -11.45
N ASP A 98 10.83 -7.75 -10.88
CA ASP A 98 10.28 -6.40 -10.79
C ASP A 98 11.12 -5.51 -9.86
N TYR A 99 11.34 -4.29 -10.31
CA TYR A 99 11.81 -3.19 -9.48
C TYR A 99 11.12 -1.90 -9.92
N CYS A 100 11.07 -0.93 -9.02
CA CYS A 100 10.10 0.16 -9.11
C CYS A 100 10.28 1.06 -10.34
N THR A 101 11.48 1.19 -10.90
CA THR A 101 11.68 1.94 -12.14
C THR A 101 11.11 1.22 -13.37
N LEU A 102 11.11 -0.12 -13.41
CA LEU A 102 10.42 -0.87 -14.47
C LEU A 102 8.90 -0.71 -14.35
N ILE A 103 8.36 -0.80 -13.13
CA ILE A 103 6.93 -0.62 -12.88
C ILE A 103 6.51 0.82 -13.23
N ALA A 104 7.28 1.80 -12.77
CA ALA A 104 7.03 3.21 -13.05
C ALA A 104 7.05 3.50 -14.56
N ALA A 105 8.06 3.01 -15.27
CA ALA A 105 8.15 3.13 -16.72
C ALA A 105 6.97 2.45 -17.44
N LYS A 106 6.61 1.23 -17.02
CA LYS A 106 5.49 0.45 -17.59
C LYS A 106 4.17 1.23 -17.53
N PHE A 107 3.92 1.93 -16.43
CA PHE A 107 2.69 2.69 -16.23
C PHE A 107 2.84 4.19 -16.52
N SER A 108 3.98 4.64 -17.07
CA SER A 108 4.25 6.06 -17.32
C SER A 108 4.00 6.95 -16.08
N ILE A 109 4.32 6.43 -14.90
CA ILE A 109 4.24 7.11 -13.60
C ILE A 109 5.65 7.33 -13.03
N THR A 110 5.76 8.06 -11.93
CA THR A 110 7.02 8.23 -11.20
C THR A 110 7.11 7.28 -10.01
N THR A 111 8.34 6.98 -9.59
CA THR A 111 8.59 6.27 -8.34
C THR A 111 7.95 7.02 -7.16
N THR A 112 8.08 8.34 -7.10
CA THR A 112 7.44 9.16 -6.06
C THR A 112 5.92 8.98 -5.98
N GLN A 113 5.26 8.82 -7.13
CA GLN A 113 3.82 8.53 -7.16
C GLN A 113 3.52 7.16 -6.53
N ILE A 114 4.31 6.13 -6.86
CA ILE A 114 4.17 4.80 -6.26
C ILE A 114 4.33 4.88 -4.74
N GLU A 115 5.36 5.57 -4.23
CA GLU A 115 5.55 5.75 -2.77
C GLU A 115 4.37 6.48 -2.15
N SER A 116 3.91 7.56 -2.77
CA SER A 116 2.79 8.34 -2.24
C SER A 116 1.49 7.56 -2.18
N TRP A 117 1.21 6.70 -3.16
CA TRP A 117 -0.05 5.94 -3.21
C TRP A 117 -0.03 4.70 -2.32
N ASN A 118 1.17 4.17 -2.02
CA ASN A 118 1.33 2.97 -1.20
C ASN A 118 1.80 3.29 0.23
N ALA A 119 2.06 4.55 0.56
CA ALA A 119 2.41 4.98 1.90
C ALA A 119 1.39 4.50 2.94
N GLY A 120 1.86 3.77 3.95
CA GLY A 120 1.01 3.24 5.03
C GLY A 120 0.13 2.05 4.63
N THR A 121 0.25 1.52 3.40
CA THR A 121 -0.43 0.28 3.03
C THR A 121 0.24 -0.92 3.68
N TYR A 122 -0.56 -1.95 3.94
CA TYR A 122 -0.08 -3.15 4.63
C TYR A 122 1.07 -3.81 3.85
N LYS A 123 2.14 -4.19 4.56
CA LYS A 123 3.40 -4.74 4.02
C LYS A 123 4.22 -3.81 3.11
N TRP A 124 3.79 -2.57 2.87
CA TRP A 124 4.65 -1.56 2.24
C TRP A 124 5.85 -1.24 3.13
N LYS A 125 7.05 -1.47 2.61
CA LYS A 125 8.31 -1.25 3.37
C LYS A 125 8.91 0.14 3.17
N GLY A 126 8.37 0.93 2.24
CA GLY A 126 8.90 2.25 1.89
C GLY A 126 10.28 2.22 1.24
N GLU A 127 10.61 3.34 0.60
CA GLU A 127 11.93 3.62 0.01
C GLU A 127 12.46 2.54 -0.95
N PHE A 128 11.56 1.80 -1.60
CA PHE A 128 11.85 0.77 -2.60
C PHE A 128 12.85 -0.34 -2.21
N LYS A 129 13.13 -0.53 -0.91
CA LYS A 129 14.23 -1.42 -0.50
C LYS A 129 13.93 -2.90 -0.72
N PHE A 130 12.65 -3.30 -0.70
CA PHE A 130 12.26 -4.71 -0.83
C PHE A 130 10.86 -4.86 -1.43
N LEU A 131 10.78 -5.16 -2.72
CA LEU A 131 9.53 -5.53 -3.38
C LEU A 131 9.33 -7.05 -3.24
N GLN A 132 8.36 -7.50 -2.45
CA GLN A 132 8.11 -8.95 -2.32
C GLN A 132 7.47 -9.49 -3.59
N LEU A 133 7.74 -10.75 -3.94
CA LEU A 133 7.05 -11.45 -5.03
C LEU A 133 5.56 -11.63 -4.68
N GLY A 134 4.65 -11.33 -5.61
CA GLY A 134 3.21 -11.46 -5.39
C GLY A 134 2.60 -10.35 -4.53
N PHE A 135 3.35 -9.30 -4.21
CA PHE A 135 2.84 -8.12 -3.51
C PHE A 135 1.95 -7.29 -4.44
N THR A 136 0.78 -6.87 -3.96
CA THR A 136 -0.15 -6.04 -4.75
C THR A 136 -0.05 -4.59 -4.30
N LEU A 137 0.37 -3.71 -5.21
CA LEU A 137 0.51 -2.27 -4.96
C LEU A 137 -0.41 -1.42 -5.85
N CYS A 138 -0.69 -0.20 -5.42
CA CYS A 138 -1.37 0.82 -6.20
C CYS A 138 -0.43 1.44 -7.25
N VAL A 139 -0.88 1.48 -8.50
CA VAL A 139 -0.23 2.16 -9.63
C VAL A 139 -1.05 3.34 -10.17
N SER A 140 -2.07 3.74 -9.40
CA SER A 140 -2.79 5.01 -9.53
C SER A 140 -3.12 5.55 -8.13
N SER A 141 -3.62 6.78 -8.06
CA SER A 141 -4.30 7.26 -6.85
C SER A 141 -5.54 6.41 -6.54
N GLY A 142 -6.08 6.54 -5.33
CA GLY A 142 -7.30 5.87 -4.91
C GLY A 142 -7.11 5.09 -3.61
N THR A 143 -8.17 4.46 -3.11
CA THR A 143 -8.08 3.60 -1.93
C THR A 143 -7.40 2.28 -2.27
N PRO A 144 -6.44 1.81 -1.46
CA PRO A 144 -5.82 0.50 -1.63
C PRO A 144 -6.85 -0.63 -1.54
N PRO A 145 -6.61 -1.77 -2.21
CA PRO A 145 -7.46 -2.94 -2.06
C PRO A 145 -7.46 -3.43 -0.60
N PRO A 146 -8.56 -4.04 -0.13
CA PRO A 146 -8.59 -4.68 1.17
C PRO A 146 -7.48 -5.73 1.30
N ILE A 147 -6.97 -5.87 2.52
CA ILE A 147 -5.98 -6.90 2.85
C ILE A 147 -6.63 -8.28 2.61
N PRO A 148 -5.98 -9.19 1.87
CA PRO A 148 -6.49 -10.55 1.69
C PRO A 148 -6.54 -11.26 3.04
N ILE A 149 -7.70 -11.88 3.34
CA ILE A 149 -7.89 -12.62 4.59
C ILE A 149 -7.48 -14.07 4.40
N ASN A 150 -6.61 -14.55 5.29
CA ASN A 150 -6.26 -15.95 5.43
C ASN A 150 -6.86 -16.49 6.76
N PRO A 151 -7.86 -17.38 6.69
CA PRO A 151 -8.53 -17.91 7.88
C PRO A 151 -7.64 -18.80 8.76
N ASP A 152 -6.50 -19.29 8.25
CA ASP A 152 -5.57 -20.12 9.02
C ASP A 152 -4.72 -19.30 10.00
N LEU A 153 -4.67 -17.97 9.83
CA LEU A 153 -3.94 -17.07 10.71
C LEU A 153 -4.71 -16.83 12.01
N GLN A 154 -3.99 -16.86 13.13
CA GLN A 154 -4.56 -16.70 14.47
C GLN A 154 -4.71 -15.22 14.85
N CYS A 155 -3.89 -14.34 14.28
CA CYS A 155 -3.86 -12.92 14.64
C CYS A 155 -3.33 -12.02 13.51
N GLY A 156 -3.57 -10.72 13.64
CA GLY A 156 -3.03 -9.69 12.76
C GLY A 156 -3.91 -9.35 11.56
N PRO A 157 -3.51 -8.39 10.71
CA PRO A 157 -4.40 -7.79 9.70
C PRO A 157 -4.90 -8.75 8.61
N GLU A 158 -4.16 -9.83 8.36
CA GLU A 158 -4.56 -10.88 7.41
C GLU A 158 -5.45 -11.95 8.05
N SER A 159 -5.63 -11.97 9.38
CA SER A 159 -6.53 -12.93 10.04
C SER A 159 -7.99 -12.47 9.97
N SER A 160 -8.91 -13.43 10.11
CA SER A 160 -10.35 -13.16 10.16
C SER A 160 -10.69 -12.10 11.22
N GLY A 161 -11.14 -10.93 10.77
CA GLY A 161 -11.53 -9.82 11.65
C GLY A 161 -10.37 -9.11 12.34
N ASN A 162 -9.13 -9.22 11.84
CA ASN A 162 -7.94 -8.66 12.48
C ASN A 162 -7.81 -9.12 13.94
N ALA A 163 -7.89 -10.44 14.14
CA ALA A 163 -7.94 -11.05 15.45
C ALA A 163 -6.68 -10.74 16.27
N THR A 164 -6.84 -10.73 17.59
CA THR A 164 -5.74 -10.58 18.55
C THR A 164 -5.49 -11.90 19.26
N CYS A 165 -4.25 -12.11 19.69
CA CYS A 165 -3.90 -13.34 20.39
C CYS A 165 -4.57 -13.44 21.77
N PRO A 166 -5.09 -14.64 22.14
CA PRO A 166 -5.57 -14.90 23.48
C PRO A 166 -4.49 -14.61 24.53
N LEU A 167 -4.92 -14.25 25.75
CA LEU A 167 -4.04 -13.98 26.89
C LEU A 167 -2.97 -12.90 26.64
N LYS A 168 -3.19 -12.01 25.65
CA LYS A 168 -2.22 -11.00 25.21
C LYS A 168 -0.86 -11.60 24.81
N ALA A 169 -0.85 -12.82 24.27
CA ALA A 169 0.35 -13.40 23.68
C ALA A 169 0.82 -12.57 22.47
N CYS A 170 2.09 -12.72 22.10
CA CYS A 170 2.69 -12.04 20.96
C CYS A 170 2.04 -12.54 19.66
N CYS A 171 1.67 -11.61 18.79
CA CYS A 171 1.31 -11.90 17.42
C CYS A 171 2.56 -11.79 16.55
N SER A 172 3.09 -12.93 16.12
CA SER A 172 4.29 -13.00 15.27
C SER A 172 4.10 -12.24 13.96
N ALA A 173 5.22 -11.93 13.30
CA ALA A 173 5.24 -11.37 11.94
C ALA A 173 4.44 -12.20 10.91
N TYR A 174 4.23 -13.49 11.19
CA TYR A 174 3.56 -14.45 10.33
C TYR A 174 2.09 -14.70 10.70
N GLY A 175 1.52 -13.96 11.66
CA GLY A 175 0.11 -14.07 12.04
C GLY A 175 -0.24 -15.23 12.98
N TYR A 176 0.75 -15.78 13.67
CA TYR A 176 0.57 -16.83 14.70
C TYR A 176 0.82 -16.29 16.11
N CYS A 177 0.15 -16.88 17.09
CA CYS A 177 0.22 -16.50 18.49
C CYS A 177 1.23 -17.34 19.27
N GLY A 178 2.04 -16.70 20.11
CA GLY A 178 2.97 -17.39 21.00
C GLY A 178 3.63 -16.46 22.01
N THR A 179 4.41 -17.04 22.91
CA THR A 179 5.09 -16.33 24.01
C THR A 179 6.61 -16.47 23.96
N THR A 180 7.15 -17.12 22.93
CA THR A 180 8.60 -17.29 22.74
C THR A 180 9.17 -16.19 21.85
N ALA A 181 10.50 -16.10 21.82
CA ALA A 181 11.24 -15.10 21.05
C ALA A 181 10.83 -15.10 19.57
N ASP A 182 10.54 -16.25 18.98
CA ASP A 182 10.12 -16.39 17.59
C ASP A 182 8.80 -15.66 17.26
N PHE A 183 7.98 -15.41 18.28
CA PHE A 183 6.71 -14.69 18.14
C PHE A 183 6.81 -13.24 18.56
N CYS A 184 7.62 -12.94 19.57
CA CYS A 184 7.69 -11.61 20.17
C CYS A 184 8.74 -10.70 19.52
N ASN A 185 9.76 -11.27 18.87
CA ASN A 185 10.81 -10.52 18.19
C ASN A 185 10.52 -10.35 16.70
N ALA A 186 11.33 -9.55 16.02
CA ALA A 186 11.32 -9.48 14.56
C ALA A 186 11.71 -10.83 13.96
N ALA A 187 11.03 -11.22 12.88
CA ALA A 187 11.32 -12.41 12.12
C ALA A 187 12.68 -12.30 11.40
N PRO A 188 13.28 -13.43 10.95
CA PRO A 188 14.56 -13.43 10.26
C PRO A 188 14.62 -12.57 8.99
N ASN A 189 13.47 -12.34 8.35
CA ASN A 189 13.33 -11.48 7.18
C ASN A 189 13.18 -9.98 7.53
N GLY A 190 13.28 -9.62 8.81
CA GLY A 190 13.14 -8.25 9.31
C GLY A 190 11.69 -7.80 9.52
N ASP A 191 10.69 -8.65 9.30
CA ASP A 191 9.31 -8.29 9.60
C ASP A 191 9.10 -8.18 11.12
N PRO A 192 8.54 -7.06 11.61
CA PRO A 192 8.32 -6.89 13.04
C PRO A 192 7.18 -7.79 13.54
N CYS A 193 7.21 -8.11 14.83
CA CYS A 193 6.03 -8.62 15.51
C CYS A 193 4.85 -7.62 15.35
N ILE A 194 3.64 -8.15 15.19
CA ILE A 194 2.44 -7.39 14.83
C ILE A 194 1.80 -6.73 16.07
N SER A 195 1.67 -7.46 17.17
CA SER A 195 1.06 -6.95 18.41
C SER A 195 1.53 -7.70 19.66
N ASN A 196 1.43 -7.05 20.82
CA ASN A 196 1.94 -7.56 22.12
C ASN A 196 3.41 -7.99 22.06
N CYS A 197 4.26 -7.21 21.39
CA CYS A 197 5.65 -7.56 21.07
C CYS A 197 6.62 -7.39 22.25
N PHE A 198 6.26 -8.02 23.36
CA PHE A 198 7.08 -8.11 24.55
C PHE A 198 7.09 -9.55 25.00
N MET A 199 8.27 -10.08 25.28
CA MET A 199 8.38 -11.37 25.96
C MET A 199 7.78 -11.20 27.37
N PRO A 200 6.78 -12.00 27.77
CA PRO A 200 6.28 -11.94 29.12
C PRO A 200 7.43 -12.26 30.08
N THR A 201 7.70 -11.35 31.01
CA THR A 201 8.66 -11.62 32.08
C THR A 201 8.05 -12.67 32.98
N LEU A 202 8.76 -13.79 33.16
CA LEU A 202 8.36 -14.78 34.15
C LEU A 202 8.33 -14.06 35.52
N PRO A 203 7.21 -14.11 36.25
CA PRO A 203 7.18 -13.54 37.59
C PRO A 203 8.26 -14.22 38.43
N SER A 204 9.09 -13.42 39.10
CA SER A 204 9.99 -13.96 40.12
C SER A 204 9.14 -14.58 41.22
N CYS A 205 9.34 -15.87 41.45
CA CYS A 205 8.58 -16.60 42.46
C CYS A 205 8.85 -16.00 43.84
N SER A 206 7.92 -15.23 44.40
CA SER A 206 7.91 -14.95 45.84
C SER A 206 7.34 -16.17 46.59
N SER A 207 7.77 -16.36 47.84
CA SER A 207 7.47 -17.53 48.69
C SER A 207 5.99 -17.76 49.03
N SER A 208 5.07 -16.93 48.52
CA SER A 208 3.63 -17.04 48.71
C SER A 208 2.94 -17.23 47.37
N GLN A 209 3.00 -18.46 46.85
CA GLN A 209 2.23 -18.83 45.65
C GLN A 209 0.97 -19.59 46.06
N VAL A 210 -0.15 -19.26 45.40
CA VAL A 210 -1.29 -20.16 45.35
C VAL A 210 -0.84 -21.34 44.50
N MET A 211 -0.66 -22.51 45.10
CA MET A 211 -0.32 -23.72 44.36
C MET A 211 -1.54 -24.14 43.53
N CYS A 212 -1.57 -23.74 42.26
CA CYS A 212 -2.59 -24.18 41.32
C CYS A 212 -2.18 -25.55 40.77
N THR A 213 -3.07 -26.55 40.91
CA THR A 213 -2.86 -27.84 40.23
C THR A 213 -3.32 -27.68 38.78
N VAL A 214 -2.37 -27.63 37.84
CA VAL A 214 -2.66 -27.62 36.41
C VAL A 214 -2.57 -29.06 35.90
N GLY A 215 -3.71 -29.61 35.49
CA GLY A 215 -3.76 -30.93 34.86
C GLY A 215 -3.58 -30.82 33.35
N TYR A 216 -2.63 -31.57 32.78
CA TYR A 216 -2.50 -31.75 31.34
C TYR A 216 -2.97 -33.16 30.99
N TYR A 217 -3.83 -33.29 29.97
CA TYR A 217 -4.17 -34.58 29.38
C TYR A 217 -3.39 -34.74 28.08
N ALA A 218 -2.65 -35.83 27.94
CA ALA A 218 -2.14 -36.21 26.62
C ALA A 218 -3.29 -36.88 25.86
N GLY A 219 -3.59 -36.44 24.64
CA GLY A 219 -4.73 -36.94 23.85
C GLY A 219 -4.71 -38.46 23.62
N TRP A 220 -3.52 -39.09 23.66
CA TRP A 220 -3.33 -40.53 23.54
C TRP A 220 -3.50 -41.32 24.85
N ALA A 221 -3.72 -40.65 25.97
CA ALA A 221 -3.83 -41.25 27.31
C ALA A 221 -5.13 -40.84 28.03
N SER A 222 -6.23 -40.66 27.28
CA SER A 222 -7.53 -40.18 27.76
C SER A 222 -8.20 -41.06 28.82
N SER A 223 -7.80 -42.33 28.95
CA SER A 223 -8.34 -43.29 29.93
C SER A 223 -7.39 -43.59 31.09
N ARG A 224 -6.20 -42.98 31.12
CA ARG A 224 -5.21 -43.21 32.17
C ARG A 224 -5.64 -42.49 33.45
N LYS A 225 -5.47 -43.12 34.62
CA LYS A 225 -5.65 -42.43 35.90
C LYS A 225 -4.68 -41.25 35.98
N CYS A 226 -5.15 -40.10 36.46
CA CYS A 226 -4.32 -38.91 36.61
C CYS A 226 -3.15 -39.21 37.56
N ASP A 227 -1.94 -39.22 37.01
CA ASP A 227 -0.70 -39.34 37.79
C ASP A 227 -0.17 -37.93 38.11
N ASN A 228 0.34 -37.72 39.33
CA ASN A 228 1.03 -36.47 39.69
C ASN A 228 2.38 -36.39 38.97
N VAL A 229 2.42 -35.73 37.81
CA VAL A 229 3.69 -35.45 37.13
C VAL A 229 4.20 -34.09 37.61
N LYS A 230 5.28 -34.08 38.39
CA LYS A 230 6.02 -32.83 38.63
C LYS A 230 6.63 -32.40 37.30
N PRO A 231 6.46 -31.15 36.84
CA PRO A 231 7.17 -30.69 35.67
C PRO A 231 8.67 -30.89 35.94
N LEU A 232 9.28 -31.84 35.22
CA LEU A 232 10.73 -31.98 35.21
C LEU A 232 11.23 -30.62 34.71
N GLY A 233 11.97 -29.93 35.58
CA GLY A 233 12.31 -28.53 35.42
C GLY A 233 12.57 -28.18 33.96
N HIS A 234 11.89 -27.14 33.47
CA HIS A 234 12.22 -26.55 32.19
C HIS A 234 13.70 -26.18 32.29
N ARG A 235 14.55 -26.94 31.58
CA ARG A 235 15.99 -26.73 31.58
C ARG A 235 16.17 -25.35 30.96
N THR A 236 16.56 -24.39 31.80
CA THR A 236 17.05 -23.07 31.42
C THR A 236 18.25 -23.19 30.50
#